data_AF-A0AAU6XLW0-F1
#
_entry.id   AF-A0AAU6XLW0-F1
#
_cell.length_a   1.000
_cell.length_b   1.000
_cell.length_c   1.000
_cell.angle_alpha   90.00
_cell.angle_beta   90.00
_cell.angle_gamma   90.00
#
_symmetry.space_group_name_H-M   'P 1'
#
loop_
_entity.id
_entity.type
_entity.pdbx_description
1 polymer ?
#
loop_
_entity_poly.entity_id
_entity_poly.type
_entity_poly.pdbx_seq_one_letter_code
_entity_poly.pdbx_strand_id
1 'polypeptide(L)'
;MGGRRAAGAWMLCALPALLGPALTGCHGDLPGAAGEGSGGRRPGATATSAELLPSGYGAVFLAVGECSSSGTVGVTEVPCDSERAAARVVAREDGRARDGPPCPDTTDFVLHISEHRPSGDEDGDGAVPRGYACVRRLRPPHPGDPGGGGGPRTVVGDCVRDIGGGRVREAACDGEGTRGPRFKVVEAVAVRADCPASTALYVRLGGTRPVGCARPL
;
A
#
# COMPACT_ATOMS: atom_id res chain seq x y z
N MET A 1 -47.11 3.32 -32.12
CA MET A 1 -46.50 4.57 -32.60
C MET A 1 -44.99 4.43 -32.49
N GLY A 2 -44.30 4.07 -33.58
CA GLY A 2 -43.53 5.01 -34.41
C GLY A 2 -42.10 5.15 -33.85
N GLY A 3 -41.13 4.33 -34.27
CA GLY A 3 -40.23 4.62 -35.40
C GLY A 3 -39.17 5.65 -34.97
N ARG A 4 -37.86 5.41 -35.01
CA ARG A 4 -37.06 5.18 -36.22
C ARG A 4 -35.64 4.74 -35.85
N ARG A 5 -35.10 3.78 -36.62
CA ARG A 5 -33.65 3.56 -36.77
C ARG A 5 -33.04 4.69 -37.59
N ALA A 6 -31.82 5.09 -37.29
CA ALA A 6 -30.97 5.85 -38.21
C ALA A 6 -29.52 5.41 -38.04
N ALA A 7 -28.91 5.15 -39.20
CA ALA A 7 -27.53 4.74 -39.41
C ALA A 7 -26.63 5.97 -39.62
N GLY A 8 -25.32 5.74 -39.58
CA GLY A 8 -24.29 6.69 -40.04
C GLY A 8 -23.23 6.92 -38.98
N ALA A 9 -21.93 6.99 -39.28
CA ALA A 9 -21.21 6.85 -40.54
C ALA A 9 -19.75 6.56 -40.17
N TRP A 10 -19.10 5.71 -40.97
CA TRP A 10 -17.67 5.47 -40.90
C TRP A 10 -16.94 6.70 -41.44
N MET A 11 -15.99 7.26 -40.69
CA MET A 11 -15.04 8.25 -41.20
C MET A 11 -13.61 7.79 -40.90
N LEU A 12 -12.98 7.29 -41.96
CA LEU A 12 -11.54 7.12 -42.11
C LEU A 12 -10.91 8.50 -42.36
N CYS A 13 -9.94 8.91 -41.55
CA CYS A 13 -9.01 9.99 -41.91
C CYS A 13 -7.58 9.65 -41.45
N ALA A 14 -6.80 9.24 -42.45
CA ALA A 14 -5.37 9.42 -42.72
C ALA A 14 -4.40 9.88 -41.59
N LEU A 15 -3.32 9.09 -41.44
CA LEU A 15 -2.00 9.54 -40.98
C LEU A 15 -1.42 10.63 -41.90
N PRO A 16 -0.53 11.47 -41.35
CA PRO A 16 0.79 11.59 -41.96
C PRO A 16 1.93 11.33 -40.98
N ALA A 17 2.92 10.58 -41.47
CA ALA A 17 4.25 10.43 -40.92
C ALA A 17 5.05 11.72 -41.11
N LEU A 18 5.86 12.11 -40.12
CA LEU A 18 7.00 13.01 -40.31
C LEU A 18 8.13 12.66 -39.33
N LEU A 19 9.32 12.51 -39.92
CA LEU A 19 10.60 12.15 -39.34
C LEU A 19 11.24 13.29 -38.54
N GLY A 20 12.12 12.93 -37.59
CA GLY A 20 13.34 13.70 -37.28
C GLY A 20 13.72 13.78 -35.79
N PRO A 21 14.79 13.09 -35.34
CA PRO A 21 15.40 13.33 -34.03
C PRO A 21 16.43 14.46 -34.12
N ALA A 22 16.39 15.40 -33.18
CA ALA A 22 17.48 16.35 -32.95
C ALA A 22 18.20 15.99 -31.65
N LEU A 23 19.41 15.46 -31.78
CA LEU A 23 20.39 15.31 -30.71
C LEU A 23 20.75 16.70 -30.15
N THR A 24 20.49 16.95 -28.88
CA THR A 24 21.10 18.05 -28.13
C THR A 24 22.03 17.47 -27.07
N GLY A 25 23.28 17.26 -27.47
CA GLY A 25 24.38 17.04 -26.55
C GLY A 25 24.79 18.37 -25.92
N CYS A 26 24.60 18.51 -24.62
CA CYS A 26 25.19 19.60 -23.85
C CYS A 26 26.65 19.25 -23.55
N HIS A 27 27.57 20.01 -24.15
CA HIS A 27 28.98 20.02 -23.77
C HIS A 27 29.10 20.70 -22.40
N GLY A 28 29.72 20.00 -21.44
CA GLY A 28 30.12 20.54 -20.15
C GLY A 28 31.59 20.19 -19.91
N ASP A 29 32.37 21.24 -19.68
CA ASP A 29 33.83 21.34 -19.77
C ASP A 29 34.66 20.35 -18.92
N LEU A 30 35.72 19.84 -19.53
CA LEU A 30 36.92 19.37 -18.84
C LEU A 30 37.79 20.59 -18.47
N PRO A 31 38.40 20.58 -17.28
CA PRO A 31 39.76 21.06 -17.13
C PRO A 31 40.67 19.86 -16.82
N GLY A 32 41.53 19.55 -17.79
CA GLY A 32 42.73 18.77 -17.52
C GLY A 32 43.80 19.67 -16.89
N ALA A 33 44.45 19.18 -15.84
CA ALA A 33 45.83 19.56 -15.50
C ALA A 33 46.46 18.44 -14.68
N ALA A 34 47.40 17.73 -15.31
CA ALA A 34 48.38 16.92 -14.62
C ALA A 34 49.35 17.83 -13.84
N GLY A 35 49.77 17.38 -12.66
CA GLY A 35 50.82 17.99 -11.87
C GLY A 35 51.25 17.05 -10.73
N GLU A 36 52.33 16.31 -10.95
CA GLU A 36 53.06 15.57 -9.91
C GLU A 36 53.79 16.54 -8.96
N GLY A 37 53.83 16.21 -7.66
CA GLY A 37 54.57 17.00 -6.67
C GLY A 37 54.42 16.52 -5.22
N SER A 38 55.16 15.46 -4.89
CA SER A 38 55.63 14.95 -3.58
C SER A 38 55.32 15.72 -2.27
N GLY A 39 54.86 14.97 -1.25
CA GLY A 39 55.41 15.06 0.12
C GLY A 39 54.50 15.57 1.24
N GLY A 40 53.82 14.66 1.96
CA GLY A 40 53.18 15.01 3.23
C GLY A 40 52.44 13.85 3.91
N ARG A 41 53.16 13.04 4.70
CA ARG A 41 52.59 11.95 5.51
C ARG A 41 52.12 12.48 6.88
N ARG A 42 50.82 12.37 7.18
CA ARG A 42 50.28 12.21 8.55
C ARG A 42 49.01 11.32 8.52
N PRO A 43 48.91 10.27 9.37
CA PRO A 43 47.75 9.38 9.42
C PRO A 43 46.76 9.72 10.55
N GLY A 44 45.50 9.29 10.38
CA GLY A 44 44.41 9.28 11.39
C GLY A 44 43.24 10.19 10.97
N ALA A 45 42.22 9.74 10.23
CA ALA A 45 41.12 8.84 10.66
C ALA A 45 40.63 9.22 12.07
N THR A 46 39.42 9.75 12.29
CA THR A 46 38.12 9.34 11.76
C THR A 46 37.18 10.55 11.62
N ALA A 47 36.71 10.79 10.40
CA ALA A 47 35.44 11.47 10.20
C ALA A 47 34.34 10.56 10.79
N THR A 48 33.60 11.04 11.78
CA THR A 48 32.31 10.46 12.17
C THR A 48 31.27 11.56 12.16
N SER A 49 31.25 12.34 11.08
CA SER A 49 29.98 12.69 10.50
C SER A 49 29.48 11.39 9.89
N ALA A 50 28.70 10.62 10.64
CA ALA A 50 27.75 9.73 10.02
C ALA A 50 26.79 10.65 9.25
N GLU A 51 27.22 11.08 8.06
CA GLU A 51 26.30 11.38 6.99
C GLU A 51 25.40 10.16 6.96
N LEU A 52 24.14 10.38 7.34
CA LEU A 52 23.05 9.47 7.10
C LEU A 52 22.97 9.33 5.58
N LEU A 53 23.88 8.52 5.02
CA LEU A 53 23.71 7.92 3.72
C LEU A 53 22.31 7.34 3.78
N PRO A 54 21.38 7.77 2.90
CA PRO A 54 20.08 7.13 2.80
C PRO A 54 20.35 5.63 2.79
N SER A 55 19.86 4.90 3.78
CA SER A 55 20.02 3.45 3.81
C SER A 55 19.47 2.97 2.47
N GLY A 56 20.36 2.55 1.59
CA GLY A 56 19.98 2.13 0.26
C GLY A 56 18.89 1.08 0.40
N TYR A 57 17.85 1.23 -0.41
CA TYR A 57 16.87 0.22 -0.79
C TYR A 57 17.43 -1.18 -0.50
N GLY A 58 16.92 -1.83 0.54
CA GLY A 58 17.51 -3.09 1.03
C GLY A 58 17.50 -4.18 -0.04
N ALA A 59 18.13 -5.32 0.23
CA ALA A 59 18.08 -6.49 -0.67
C ALA A 59 16.62 -6.95 -0.96
N VAL A 60 15.66 -6.54 -0.12
CA VAL A 60 14.24 -6.80 -0.27
C VAL A 60 13.47 -5.48 -0.24
N PHE A 61 12.92 -5.10 -1.39
CA PHE A 61 12.08 -3.91 -1.54
C PHE A 61 10.91 -3.93 -0.55
N LEU A 62 10.74 -2.89 0.27
CA LEU A 62 9.68 -2.78 1.30
C LEU A 62 9.69 -3.94 2.31
N ALA A 63 10.84 -4.20 2.92
CA ALA A 63 10.95 -5.10 4.06
C ALA A 63 10.15 -4.60 5.28
N VAL A 64 9.94 -5.47 6.28
CA VAL A 64 9.28 -5.07 7.53
C VAL A 64 10.07 -3.95 8.18
N GLY A 65 9.39 -2.85 8.49
CA GLY A 65 9.99 -1.67 9.11
C GLY A 65 10.36 -0.56 8.12
N GLU A 66 10.45 -0.87 6.83
CA GLU A 66 10.78 0.10 5.78
C GLU A 66 9.60 1.01 5.46
N CYS A 67 9.93 2.21 5.00
CA CYS A 67 8.95 3.24 4.67
C CYS A 67 8.77 3.40 3.17
N SER A 68 7.60 3.90 2.79
CA SER A 68 7.24 4.11 1.40
C SER A 68 6.65 5.49 1.16
N SER A 69 6.72 5.92 -0.10
CA SER A 69 5.94 7.04 -0.61
C SER A 69 4.43 6.78 -0.49
N SER A 70 3.63 7.82 -0.71
CA SER A 70 2.17 7.75 -0.61
C SER A 70 1.52 6.96 -1.75
N GLY A 71 0.32 6.44 -1.49
CA GLY A 71 -0.50 5.73 -2.47
C GLY A 71 -0.46 4.20 -2.33
N THR A 72 -1.23 3.53 -3.19
CA THR A 72 -1.29 2.05 -3.27
C THR A 72 -0.81 1.52 -4.63
N VAL A 73 -0.40 2.41 -5.53
CA VAL A 73 0.09 2.14 -6.89
C VAL A 73 1.34 2.98 -7.10
N GLY A 74 2.40 2.41 -7.70
CA GLY A 74 3.65 3.14 -7.89
C GLY A 74 4.33 3.53 -6.58
N VAL A 75 4.17 2.68 -5.56
CA VAL A 75 4.79 2.84 -4.25
C VAL A 75 6.30 2.68 -4.41
N THR A 76 7.07 3.59 -3.83
CA THR A 76 8.54 3.56 -3.82
C THR A 76 9.01 3.54 -2.39
N GLU A 77 10.02 2.73 -2.08
CA GLU A 77 10.69 2.75 -0.79
C GLU A 77 11.43 4.08 -0.61
N VAL A 78 11.36 4.65 0.60
CA VAL A 78 12.02 5.92 0.94
C VAL A 78 12.52 5.83 2.38
N PRO A 79 13.56 6.58 2.76
CA PRO A 79 13.98 6.68 4.16
C PRO A 79 12.80 7.13 5.04
N CYS A 80 12.63 6.51 6.21
CA CYS A 80 11.49 6.81 7.10
C CYS A 80 11.48 8.24 7.66
N ASP A 81 12.64 8.90 7.72
CA ASP A 81 12.81 10.29 8.13
C ASP A 81 12.59 11.29 6.97
N SER A 82 12.39 10.79 5.74
CA SER A 82 12.10 11.60 4.58
C SER A 82 10.74 12.29 4.69
N GLU A 83 10.66 13.52 4.22
CA GLU A 83 9.39 14.23 4.03
C GLU A 83 8.41 13.47 3.11
N ARG A 84 8.95 12.63 2.22
CA ARG A 84 8.19 11.77 1.29
C ARG A 84 7.65 10.51 1.95
N ALA A 85 8.12 10.15 3.15
CA ALA A 85 7.65 8.98 3.87
C ALA A 85 6.20 9.16 4.29
N ALA A 86 5.34 8.27 3.81
CA ALA A 86 3.90 8.32 4.03
C ALA A 86 3.37 7.08 4.77
N ALA A 87 4.05 5.94 4.64
CA ALA A 87 3.63 4.69 5.25
C ALA A 87 4.83 3.81 5.59
N ARG A 88 4.61 2.82 6.48
CA ARG A 88 5.59 1.86 6.96
C ARG A 88 5.03 0.45 6.88
N VAL A 89 5.85 -0.51 6.46
CA VAL A 89 5.49 -1.93 6.47
C VAL A 89 5.56 -2.47 7.89
N VAL A 90 4.45 -3.05 8.37
CA VAL A 90 4.35 -3.65 9.71
C VAL A 90 4.41 -5.17 9.71
N ALA A 91 4.09 -5.80 8.58
CA ALA A 91 4.28 -7.22 8.35
C ALA A 91 4.45 -7.50 6.85
N ARG A 92 5.15 -8.57 6.51
CA ARG A 92 5.36 -9.01 5.13
C ARG A 92 5.28 -10.52 5.08
N GLU A 93 4.62 -11.01 4.06
CA GLU A 93 4.44 -12.44 3.82
C GLU A 93 4.71 -12.73 2.36
N ASP A 94 5.37 -13.86 2.11
CA ASP A 94 5.60 -14.36 0.77
C ASP A 94 4.38 -15.18 0.29
N GLY A 95 4.20 -15.27 -1.03
CA GLY A 95 3.06 -15.93 -1.65
C GLY A 95 1.82 -15.02 -1.78
N ARG A 96 0.66 -15.64 -1.97
CA ARG A 96 -0.60 -14.91 -2.21
C ARG A 96 -1.25 -14.51 -0.89
N ALA A 97 -1.76 -13.28 -0.83
CA ALA A 97 -2.47 -12.77 0.35
C ALA A 97 -3.65 -13.60 0.85
N ARG A 98 -4.31 -14.35 -0.05
CA ARG A 98 -5.43 -15.23 0.33
C ARG A 98 -4.97 -16.52 1.02
N ASP A 99 -3.72 -16.90 0.84
CA ASP A 99 -3.14 -18.17 1.28
C ASP A 99 -2.24 -17.96 2.53
N GLY A 100 -1.88 -16.71 2.86
CA GLY A 100 -1.04 -16.34 3.99
C GLY A 100 -1.82 -15.86 5.24
N PRO A 101 -1.12 -15.60 6.36
CA PRO A 101 -1.73 -15.13 7.59
C PRO A 101 -2.35 -13.72 7.43
N PRO A 102 -3.47 -13.41 8.10
CA PRO A 102 -4.11 -12.12 7.95
C PRO A 102 -3.25 -10.99 8.56
N CYS A 103 -3.16 -9.86 7.86
CA CYS A 103 -2.44 -8.66 8.33
C CYS A 103 -2.88 -8.19 9.71
N PRO A 104 -2.00 -7.67 10.58
CA PRO A 104 -2.35 -7.16 11.91
C PRO A 104 -3.58 -6.25 11.92
N ASP A 105 -4.32 -6.22 13.03
CA ASP A 105 -5.59 -5.48 13.15
C ASP A 105 -5.48 -4.01 12.74
N THR A 106 -4.39 -3.34 13.11
CA THR A 106 -4.18 -1.90 12.86
C THR A 106 -3.62 -1.59 11.46
N THR A 107 -3.63 -2.56 10.54
CA THR A 107 -3.14 -2.36 9.18
C THR A 107 -4.05 -1.39 8.44
N ASP A 108 -3.50 -0.37 7.80
CA ASP A 108 -4.31 0.62 7.06
C ASP A 108 -4.63 0.16 5.63
N PHE A 109 -3.72 -0.59 4.99
CA PHE A 109 -3.94 -1.19 3.68
C PHE A 109 -2.93 -2.31 3.40
N VAL A 110 -3.24 -3.13 2.39
CA VAL A 110 -2.36 -4.21 1.93
C VAL A 110 -1.77 -3.83 0.57
N LEU A 111 -0.45 -3.91 0.45
CA LEU A 111 0.25 -3.83 -0.83
C LEU A 111 0.50 -5.25 -1.34
N HIS A 112 0.10 -5.53 -2.58
CA HIS A 112 0.46 -6.77 -3.25
C HIS A 112 1.79 -6.58 -3.95
N ILE A 113 2.77 -7.41 -3.59
CA ILE A 113 4.11 -7.37 -4.14
C ILE A 113 4.16 -8.40 -5.26
N SER A 114 4.40 -7.90 -6.46
CA SER A 114 4.77 -8.71 -7.62
C SER A 114 5.96 -7.99 -8.23
N GLU A 115 7.13 -8.63 -8.25
CA GLU A 115 8.24 -8.04 -9.00
C GLU A 115 7.89 -7.99 -10.49
N HIS A 116 7.79 -6.78 -11.06
CA HIS A 116 7.94 -6.63 -12.50
C HIS A 116 9.43 -6.55 -12.79
N ARG A 117 10.08 -7.70 -13.01
CA ARG A 117 11.38 -7.76 -13.69
C ARG A 117 11.17 -8.30 -15.11
N PRO A 118 11.22 -7.46 -16.16
CA PRO A 118 11.23 -7.91 -17.54
C PRO A 118 12.45 -8.77 -17.92
N SER A 119 13.48 -8.79 -17.06
CA SER A 119 14.77 -9.46 -17.29
C SER A 119 15.19 -10.40 -16.16
N GLY A 120 14.29 -10.70 -15.21
CA GLY A 120 14.63 -11.40 -13.96
C GLY A 120 14.30 -12.89 -13.95
N ASP A 121 13.85 -13.44 -15.08
CA ASP A 121 13.66 -14.87 -15.28
C ASP A 121 14.95 -15.45 -15.88
N GLU A 122 16.07 -15.31 -15.16
CA GLU A 122 17.38 -15.78 -15.62
C GLU A 122 17.44 -17.33 -15.70
N ASP A 123 16.51 -18.03 -15.04
CA ASP A 123 16.33 -19.47 -15.04
C ASP A 123 15.10 -19.99 -15.83
N GLY A 124 14.22 -19.11 -16.32
CA GLY A 124 13.12 -19.48 -17.21
C GLY A 124 11.96 -20.21 -16.52
N ASP A 125 11.88 -20.18 -15.19
CA ASP A 125 10.89 -20.91 -14.40
C ASP A 125 9.60 -20.09 -14.13
N GLY A 126 9.62 -18.78 -14.43
CA GLY A 126 8.48 -17.88 -14.28
C GLY A 126 8.04 -17.66 -12.82
N ALA A 127 8.86 -18.00 -11.82
CA ALA A 127 8.60 -17.83 -10.40
C ALA A 127 8.93 -16.41 -9.94
N VAL A 128 8.18 -15.43 -10.45
CA VAL A 128 8.22 -14.06 -9.90
C VAL A 128 7.94 -14.11 -8.40
N PRO A 129 8.82 -13.58 -7.52
CA PRO A 129 8.53 -13.47 -6.11
C PRO A 129 7.20 -12.74 -5.90
N ARG A 130 6.24 -13.45 -5.30
CA ARG A 130 4.92 -12.94 -4.93
C ARG A 130 4.91 -12.71 -3.43
N GLY A 131 4.17 -11.70 -2.99
CA GLY A 131 3.99 -11.45 -1.57
C GLY A 131 2.92 -10.41 -1.31
N TYR A 132 2.76 -10.07 -0.04
CA TYR A 132 2.02 -8.90 0.37
C TYR A 132 2.66 -8.26 1.59
N ALA A 133 2.54 -6.95 1.66
CA ALA A 133 2.94 -6.15 2.81
C ALA A 133 1.69 -5.56 3.47
N CYS A 134 1.61 -5.73 4.78
CA CYS A 134 0.66 -5.06 5.64
C CYS A 134 1.25 -3.70 6.01
N VAL A 135 0.55 -2.63 5.66
CA VAL A 135 1.10 -1.28 5.73
C VAL A 135 0.31 -0.40 6.67
N ARG A 136 1.02 0.39 7.47
CA ARG A 136 0.50 1.42 8.37
C ARG A 136 0.91 2.79 7.86
N ARG A 137 -0.03 3.73 7.73
CA ARG A 137 0.31 5.12 7.41
C ARG A 137 1.12 5.72 8.55
N LEU A 138 2.02 6.65 8.24
CA LEU A 138 2.77 7.37 9.27
C LEU A 138 1.94 8.49 9.91
N ARG A 139 0.88 8.94 9.23
CA ARG A 139 0.03 10.06 9.64
C ARG A 139 -1.45 9.69 9.44
N PRO A 140 -2.37 10.26 10.24
CA PRO A 140 -3.81 10.10 10.04
C PRO A 140 -4.27 10.56 8.64
N PRO A 141 -5.43 10.08 8.17
CA PRO A 141 -6.31 9.11 8.84
C PRO A 141 -5.71 7.69 8.81
N HIS A 142 -6.06 6.88 9.81
CA HIS A 142 -5.68 5.47 9.92
C HIS A 142 -6.91 4.56 9.75
N PRO A 143 -7.22 4.12 8.53
CA PRO A 143 -8.36 3.24 8.26
C PRO A 143 -8.39 1.95 9.07
N GLY A 144 -7.24 1.44 9.50
CA GLY A 144 -7.14 0.21 10.30
C GLY A 144 -7.37 0.42 11.80
N ASP A 145 -7.47 1.66 12.27
CA ASP A 145 -7.79 1.92 13.68
C ASP A 145 -9.29 1.69 13.94
N PRO A 146 -9.65 1.25 15.17
CA PRO A 146 -11.04 1.09 15.56
C PRO A 146 -11.90 2.33 15.24
N GLY A 147 -12.84 2.15 14.32
CA GLY A 147 -13.76 3.20 13.87
C GLY A 147 -13.22 4.15 12.80
N GLY A 148 -11.98 3.95 12.33
CA GLY A 148 -11.36 4.71 11.25
C GLY A 148 -12.03 4.47 9.89
N GLY A 149 -12.53 3.25 9.65
CA GLY A 149 -13.24 2.93 8.43
C GLY A 149 -12.30 2.67 7.25
N GLY A 150 -12.41 1.49 6.65
CA GLY A 150 -11.80 1.20 5.35
C GLY A 150 -10.44 0.50 5.42
N GLY A 151 -10.06 -0.01 6.59
CA GLY A 151 -8.96 -0.95 6.73
C GLY A 151 -9.24 -2.29 6.02
N PRO A 152 -8.24 -3.17 5.91
CA PRO A 152 -8.39 -4.50 5.33
C PRO A 152 -9.08 -5.49 6.29
N ARG A 153 -9.19 -5.16 7.58
CA ARG A 153 -9.81 -5.98 8.63
C ARG A 153 -10.92 -5.18 9.30
N THR A 154 -12.00 -5.87 9.64
CA THR A 154 -12.97 -5.35 10.61
C THR A 154 -12.58 -5.85 12.00
N VAL A 155 -12.55 -4.95 12.98
CA VAL A 155 -12.08 -5.15 14.34
C VAL A 155 -13.08 -4.63 15.38
N VAL A 156 -12.84 -4.92 16.65
CA VAL A 156 -13.65 -4.35 17.74
C VAL A 156 -13.47 -2.83 17.78
N GLY A 157 -14.58 -2.11 17.88
CA GLY A 157 -14.66 -0.66 17.83
C GLY A 157 -15.06 -0.11 16.47
N ASP A 158 -15.04 -0.94 15.41
CA ASP A 158 -15.47 -0.51 14.08
C ASP A 158 -16.97 -0.34 13.98
N CYS A 159 -17.33 0.60 13.11
CA CYS A 159 -18.69 0.83 12.72
C CYS A 159 -19.00 0.12 11.40
N VAL A 160 -20.15 -0.52 11.33
CA VAL A 160 -20.59 -1.30 10.16
C VAL A 160 -22.00 -0.93 9.77
N ARG A 161 -22.32 -1.16 8.50
CA ARG A 161 -23.69 -1.14 7.98
C ARG A 161 -24.02 -2.47 7.33
N ASP A 162 -25.27 -2.89 7.49
CA ASP A 162 -25.83 -4.00 6.72
C ASP A 162 -25.98 -3.55 5.25
N ILE A 163 -25.52 -4.39 4.32
CA ILE A 163 -25.63 -4.17 2.86
C ILE A 163 -26.51 -5.23 2.16
N GLY A 164 -27.29 -5.98 2.92
CA GLY A 164 -28.16 -7.05 2.46
C GLY A 164 -27.43 -8.37 2.23
N GLY A 165 -28.21 -9.46 2.23
CA GLY A 165 -27.69 -10.82 1.99
C GLY A 165 -26.77 -11.34 3.09
N GLY A 166 -26.96 -10.88 4.34
CA GLY A 166 -26.13 -11.27 5.48
C GLY A 166 -24.70 -10.73 5.43
N ARG A 167 -24.46 -9.70 4.61
CA ARG A 167 -23.15 -9.05 4.47
C ARG A 167 -23.17 -7.69 5.14
N VAL A 168 -22.02 -7.34 5.69
CA VAL A 168 -21.78 -6.04 6.30
C VAL A 168 -20.67 -5.33 5.55
N ARG A 169 -20.69 -4.01 5.61
CA ARG A 169 -19.61 -3.16 5.12
C ARG A 169 -19.19 -2.23 6.26
N GLU A 170 -17.89 -2.16 6.50
CA GLU A 170 -17.29 -1.18 7.40
C GLU A 170 -17.54 0.25 6.91
N ALA A 171 -17.68 1.17 7.84
CA ALA A 171 -17.80 2.61 7.61
C ALA A 171 -17.09 3.36 8.74
N ALA A 172 -16.59 4.55 8.45
CA ALA A 172 -16.05 5.42 9.48
C ALA A 172 -17.14 5.73 10.54
N CYS A 173 -16.75 5.73 11.80
CA CYS A 173 -17.68 5.94 12.92
C CYS A 173 -18.14 7.39 13.07
N ASP A 174 -17.45 8.35 12.46
CA ASP A 174 -17.84 9.77 12.43
C ASP A 174 -19.11 10.05 11.61
N GLY A 175 -19.58 9.05 10.85
CA GLY A 175 -20.81 9.13 10.07
C GLY A 175 -20.64 9.83 8.73
N GLU A 176 -19.41 10.15 8.32
CA GLU A 176 -19.16 10.78 7.02
C GLU A 176 -19.45 9.81 5.86
N GLY A 177 -20.18 10.29 4.84
CA GLY A 177 -20.52 9.54 3.63
C GLY A 177 -22.02 9.35 3.37
N THR A 178 -22.38 8.87 2.17
CA THR A 178 -23.77 8.81 1.69
C THR A 178 -24.65 7.79 2.42
N ARG A 179 -24.04 6.81 3.10
CA ARG A 179 -24.71 5.82 3.94
C ARG A 179 -23.86 5.57 5.18
N GLY A 180 -24.15 6.35 6.22
CA GLY A 180 -23.49 6.26 7.52
C GLY A 180 -23.60 4.87 8.16
N PRO A 181 -22.80 4.61 9.19
CA PRO A 181 -22.84 3.35 9.92
C PRO A 181 -24.16 3.19 10.68
N ARG A 182 -24.50 1.94 11.04
CA ARG A 182 -25.71 1.62 11.82
C ARG A 182 -25.43 0.84 13.09
N PHE A 183 -24.31 0.14 13.12
CA PHE A 183 -23.92 -0.69 14.25
C PHE A 183 -22.45 -0.46 14.58
N LYS A 184 -22.07 -0.67 15.84
CA LYS A 184 -20.69 -0.73 16.31
C LYS A 184 -20.37 -2.12 16.82
N VAL A 185 -19.29 -2.72 16.35
CA VAL A 185 -18.74 -3.95 16.92
C VAL A 185 -18.16 -3.60 18.29
N VAL A 186 -18.74 -4.12 19.36
CA VAL A 186 -18.33 -3.79 20.73
C VAL A 186 -17.51 -4.89 21.40
N GLU A 187 -17.59 -6.11 20.86
CA GLU A 187 -16.92 -7.26 21.42
C GLU A 187 -16.60 -8.30 20.35
N ALA A 188 -15.57 -9.11 20.58
CA ALA A 188 -15.23 -10.26 19.78
C ALA A 188 -15.19 -11.51 20.67
N VAL A 189 -15.92 -12.56 20.30
CA VAL A 189 -16.06 -13.80 21.07
C VAL A 189 -15.80 -15.03 20.20
N ALA A 190 -15.63 -16.19 20.84
CA ALA A 190 -15.40 -17.45 20.14
C ALA A 190 -16.67 -17.96 19.45
N VAL A 191 -17.81 -17.93 20.13
CA VAL A 191 -19.11 -18.38 19.61
C VAL A 191 -20.21 -17.37 19.87
N ARG A 192 -21.25 -17.37 19.03
CA ARG A 192 -22.37 -16.41 19.10
C ARG A 192 -23.09 -16.38 20.44
N ALA A 193 -23.15 -17.51 21.15
CA ALA A 193 -23.82 -17.61 22.44
C ALA A 193 -23.14 -16.77 23.54
N ASP A 194 -21.87 -16.41 23.37
CA ASP A 194 -21.11 -15.60 24.31
C ASP A 194 -21.35 -14.10 24.10
N CYS A 195 -22.02 -13.70 23.01
CA CYS A 195 -22.30 -12.30 22.77
C CYS A 195 -23.31 -11.75 23.80
N PRO A 196 -23.16 -10.48 24.23
CA PRO A 196 -24.12 -9.82 25.09
C PRO A 196 -25.53 -9.82 24.48
N ALA A 197 -26.57 -9.85 25.33
CA ALA A 197 -27.98 -9.81 24.89
C ALA A 197 -28.34 -8.55 24.08
N SER A 198 -27.56 -7.47 24.21
CA SER A 198 -27.70 -6.25 23.41
C SER A 198 -27.22 -6.37 21.96
N THR A 199 -26.71 -7.54 21.56
CA THR A 199 -26.20 -7.78 20.21
C THR A 199 -27.35 -7.83 19.20
N ALA A 200 -27.33 -6.90 18.25
CA ALA A 200 -28.32 -6.84 17.17
C ALA A 200 -27.79 -7.39 15.83
N LEU A 201 -26.48 -7.49 15.69
CA LEU A 201 -25.82 -7.94 14.46
C LEU A 201 -24.55 -8.74 14.79
N TYR A 202 -24.39 -9.90 14.13
CA TYR A 202 -23.18 -10.70 14.23
C TYR A 202 -22.28 -10.43 13.02
N VAL A 203 -21.04 -10.04 13.27
CA VAL A 203 -20.04 -9.74 12.25
C VAL A 203 -19.00 -10.87 12.23
N ARG A 204 -18.56 -11.28 11.04
CA ARG A 204 -17.43 -12.22 10.93
C ARG A 204 -16.13 -11.42 11.05
N LEU A 205 -15.34 -11.74 12.06
CA LEU A 205 -14.01 -11.19 12.31
C LEU A 205 -12.93 -12.23 11.98
N GLY A 206 -11.69 -11.77 11.90
CA GLY A 206 -10.52 -12.66 11.81
C GLY A 206 -10.03 -13.13 13.18
N GLY A 207 -9.07 -14.07 13.18
CA GLY A 207 -8.39 -14.52 14.39
C GLY A 207 -9.15 -15.56 15.23
N THR A 208 -8.76 -15.70 16.50
CA THR A 208 -9.27 -16.74 17.42
C THR A 208 -10.64 -16.43 18.01
N ARG A 209 -11.14 -15.20 17.86
CA ARG A 209 -12.46 -14.74 18.30
C ARG A 209 -13.25 -14.25 17.08
N PRO A 210 -13.73 -15.16 16.23
CA PRO A 210 -14.23 -14.83 14.89
C PRO A 210 -15.62 -14.21 14.88
N VAL A 211 -16.29 -14.08 16.02
CA VAL A 211 -17.65 -13.54 16.13
C VAL A 211 -17.60 -12.14 16.74
N GLY A 212 -17.88 -11.12 15.93
CA GLY A 212 -18.09 -9.75 16.38
C GLY A 212 -19.52 -9.53 16.83
N CYS A 213 -19.70 -9.07 18.06
CA CYS A 213 -20.98 -8.71 18.64
C CYS A 213 -21.21 -7.21 18.39
N ALA A 214 -22.13 -6.87 17.47
CA ALA A 214 -22.42 -5.49 17.12
C ALA A 214 -23.77 -5.02 17.68
N ARG A 215 -23.75 -3.81 18.24
CA ARG A 215 -24.95 -3.12 18.76
C ARG A 215 -25.33 -1.93 17.87
N PRO A 216 -26.59 -1.50 17.84
CA PRO A 216 -26.97 -0.26 17.17
C PRO A 216 -26.18 0.94 17.71
N LEU A 217 -25.86 1.89 16.84
CA LEU A 217 -25.24 3.16 17.21
C LEU A 217 -26.22 4.12 17.89
#